data_AF-A0A8T3AIU9-F1
#
_entry.id   AF-A0A8T3AIU9-F1
#
_cell.length_a   1.000
_cell.length_b   1.000
_cell.length_c   1.000
_cell.angle_alpha   90.00
_cell.angle_beta   90.00
_cell.angle_gamma   90.00
#
_symmetry.space_group_name_H-M   'P 1'
#
loop_
_entity.id
_entity.type
_entity.pdbx_description
1 polymer ?
#
loop_
_entity_poly.entity_id
_entity_poly.type
_entity_poly.pdbx_seq_one_letter_code
_entity_poly.pdbx_strand_id
1 'polypeptide(L)' 'MGNYRDQQTKALADMAAIPLQDHLRSDVNVVKIDLNIQLAKKHAVSQARSEGCLGNFRSFDSPFGNYLVPVIPTKTDLLR' A
#
# COMPACT_ATOMS: atom_id res chain seq x y z
N MET A 1 8.50 15.08 -49.96
CA MET A 1 9.11 15.00 -48.62
C MET A 1 8.02 15.33 -47.61
N GLY A 2 7.49 14.33 -46.91
CA GLY A 2 6.31 14.47 -46.04
C GLY A 2 6.64 15.20 -44.73
N ASN A 3 5.76 16.12 -44.34
CA ASN A 3 5.91 16.96 -43.16
C ASN A 3 5.89 16.12 -41.86
N TYR A 4 6.99 16.16 -41.11
CA TYR A 4 7.13 15.53 -39.79
C TYR A 4 6.12 16.04 -38.74
N ARG A 5 5.44 17.18 -39.00
CA ARG A 5 4.44 17.77 -38.10
C ARG A 5 3.08 17.06 -38.15
N ASP A 6 2.74 16.40 -39.26
CA ASP A 6 1.46 15.69 -39.41
C ASP A 6 1.48 14.32 -38.72
N GLN A 7 2.68 13.76 -38.50
CA GLN A 7 2.86 12.51 -37.74
C GLN A 7 2.70 12.73 -36.23
N GLN A 8 3.06 13.91 -35.73
CA GLN A 8 3.00 14.23 -34.30
C GLN A 8 1.56 14.54 -33.83
N THR A 9 0.70 15.05 -34.72
CA THR A 9 -0.72 15.27 -34.43
C THR A 9 -1.57 14.01 -34.59
N LYS A 10 -1.15 13.03 -35.41
CA LYS A 10 -1.77 11.70 -35.44
C LYS A 10 -1.42 10.87 -34.20
N ALA A 11 -0.19 10.95 -33.69
CA ALA A 11 0.25 10.20 -32.51
C ALA A 11 -0.44 10.65 -31.20
N LEU A 12 -0.94 11.89 -31.12
CA LEU A 12 -1.69 12.37 -29.96
C LEU A 12 -3.17 11.96 -29.97
N ALA A 13 -3.76 11.71 -31.15
CA ALA A 13 -5.17 11.31 -31.27
C ALA A 13 -5.39 9.82 -30.94
N ASP A 14 -4.40 8.97 -31.20
CA ASP A 14 -4.48 7.52 -30.92
C ASP A 14 -4.26 7.16 -29.42
N MET A 15 -3.92 8.14 -28.56
CA MET A 15 -3.73 7.94 -27.12
C MET A 15 -5.00 8.18 -26.28
N ALA A 16 -6.11 8.62 -26.90
CA ALA A 16 -7.37 8.94 -26.20
C ALA A 16 -8.42 7.82 -26.23
N ALA A 17 -8.07 6.62 -26.71
CA ALA A 17 -8.94 5.45 -26.68
C ALA A 17 -8.37 4.40 -25.72
N ILE A 18 -8.52 4.64 -24.41
CA ILE A 18 -8.40 3.57 -23.42
C ILE A 18 -9.69 2.74 -23.52
N PRO A 19 -9.65 1.47 -23.95
CA PRO A 19 -10.80 0.60 -23.82
C PRO A 19 -11.00 0.36 -22.33
N LEU A 20 -12.22 0.57 -21.85
CA LEU A 20 -12.67 0.14 -20.53
C LEU A 20 -12.56 -1.40 -20.49
N GLN A 21 -11.39 -1.91 -20.11
CA GLN A 21 -11.16 -3.35 -19.93
C GLN A 21 -11.73 -3.75 -18.56
N ASP A 22 -13.06 -3.82 -18.52
CA ASP A 22 -13.71 -4.96 -17.90
C ASP A 22 -13.07 -6.22 -18.50
N HIS A 23 -12.56 -7.14 -17.67
CA HIS A 23 -12.43 -8.59 -17.87
C HIS A 23 -11.25 -9.11 -17.02
N LEU A 24 -11.59 -9.44 -15.76
CA LEU A 24 -11.02 -10.54 -14.98
C LEU A 24 -9.51 -10.77 -15.09
N ARG A 25 -8.75 -10.08 -14.24
CA ARG A 25 -7.53 -10.65 -13.66
C ARG A 25 -7.77 -10.94 -12.18
N SER A 26 -8.73 -11.83 -11.92
CA SER A 26 -9.20 -12.25 -10.60
C SER A 26 -8.26 -13.24 -9.89
N ASP A 27 -7.13 -13.61 -10.50
CA ASP A 27 -6.21 -14.63 -9.96
C ASP A 27 -4.89 -14.05 -9.39
N VAL A 28 -4.79 -12.72 -9.23
CA VAL A 28 -3.66 -12.06 -8.52
C VAL A 28 -4.11 -11.54 -7.14
N ASN A 29 -5.25 -12.01 -6.63
CA ASN A 29 -5.96 -11.35 -5.52
C ASN A 29 -5.69 -11.95 -4.13
N VAL A 30 -4.79 -12.93 -3.99
CA VAL A 30 -4.44 -13.52 -2.68
C VAL A 30 -3.40 -12.68 -1.92
N VAL A 31 -2.68 -11.78 -2.59
CA VAL A 31 -1.73 -10.87 -1.92
C VAL A 31 -1.82 -9.47 -2.53
N LYS A 32 -3.04 -8.91 -2.64
CA LYS A 32 -3.15 -7.45 -2.66
C LYS A 32 -2.90 -6.98 -1.23
N ILE A 33 -1.62 -6.92 -0.87
CA ILE A 33 -1.16 -6.10 0.24
C ILE A 33 -1.75 -4.72 -0.02
N ASP A 34 -2.71 -4.32 0.81
CA ASP A 34 -3.21 -2.95 0.75
C ASP A 34 -2.08 -2.06 1.25
N LEU A 35 -1.46 -1.35 0.29
CA LEU A 35 -0.35 -0.46 0.55
C LEU A 35 -0.73 0.62 1.58
N ASN A 36 -2.01 1.02 1.61
CA ASN A 36 -2.51 1.98 2.58
C ASN A 36 -2.50 1.40 4.00
N ILE A 37 -2.91 0.14 4.17
CA ILE A 37 -2.85 -0.56 5.47
C ILE A 37 -1.40 -0.65 5.97
N GLN A 38 -0.45 -0.98 5.09
CA GLN A 38 0.96 -1.05 5.49
C GLN A 38 1.53 0.30 5.87
N LEU A 39 1.20 1.35 5.12
CA LEU A 39 1.66 2.71 5.42
C LEU A 39 1.07 3.19 6.76
N ALA A 40 -0.23 2.96 6.97
CA ALA A 40 -0.91 3.31 8.21
C ALA A 40 -0.34 2.56 9.42
N LYS A 41 -0.05 1.25 9.28
CA LYS A 41 0.65 0.47 10.32
C LYS A 41 2.02 1.06 10.66
N LYS A 42 2.84 1.39 9.66
CA LYS A 42 4.16 2.00 9.87
C LYS A 42 4.04 3.34 10.61
N HIS A 43 3.08 4.16 10.23
CA HIS A 43 2.79 5.42 10.90
C HIS A 43 2.44 5.20 12.37
N ALA A 44 1.51 4.29 12.67
CA ALA A 44 1.11 3.96 14.03
C ALA A 44 2.30 3.50 14.90
N VAL A 45 3.18 2.63 14.37
CA VAL A 45 4.40 2.19 15.07
C VAL A 45 5.34 3.37 15.34
N SER A 46 5.56 4.25 14.35
CA SER A 46 6.43 5.42 14.51
C SER A 46 5.89 6.38 15.56
N GLN A 47 4.58 6.63 15.55
CA GLN A 47 3.90 7.50 16.49
C GLN A 47 4.01 6.99 17.93
N ALA A 48 3.72 5.70 18.16
CA ALA A 48 3.84 5.10 19.49
C ALA A 48 5.27 5.20 20.06
N ARG A 49 6.28 5.09 19.19
CA ARG A 49 7.69 5.29 19.58
C ARG A 49 7.99 6.74 19.94
N SER A 50 7.53 7.71 19.13
CA SER A 50 7.76 9.14 19.39
C SER A 50 7.06 9.63 20.66
N GLU A 51 5.89 9.07 20.96
CA GLU A 51 5.13 9.37 22.19
C GLU A 51 5.72 8.69 23.43
N GLY A 52 6.74 7.83 23.26
CA GLY A 52 7.37 7.12 24.37
C GLY A 52 6.47 6.04 24.98
N CYS A 53 5.60 5.39 24.19
CA CYS A 53 4.84 4.24 24.67
C CYS A 53 5.78 3.11 25.09
N LEU A 54 5.88 2.86 26.39
CA LEU A 54 6.72 1.82 26.99
C LEU A 54 6.02 0.44 27.08
N GLY A 55 4.71 0.39 26.78
CA GLY A 55 3.94 -0.85 26.81
C GLY A 55 4.33 -1.79 25.69
N ASN A 56 4.25 -3.10 25.93
CA ASN A 56 4.52 -4.08 24.89
C ASN A 56 3.32 -4.22 23.94
N PHE A 57 3.59 -4.16 22.64
CA PHE A 57 2.57 -4.25 21.60
C PHE A 57 3.04 -5.09 20.42
N ARG A 58 2.08 -5.64 19.68
CA ARG A 58 2.33 -6.24 18.35
C ARG A 58 1.68 -5.38 17.29
N SER A 59 2.38 -5.23 16.17
CA SER A 59 1.81 -4.62 14.97
C SER A 59 1.35 -5.66 13.97
N PHE A 60 0.25 -5.39 13.30
CA PHE A 60 -0.31 -6.27 12.27
C PHE A 60 -1.11 -5.46 11.24
N ASP A 61 -1.32 -6.06 10.06
CA ASP A 61 -2.13 -5.45 9.02
C ASP A 61 -3.61 -5.62 9.37
N SER A 62 -4.28 -4.51 9.67
CA SER A 62 -5.66 -4.48 10.13
C SER A 62 -6.52 -3.65 9.18
N PRO A 63 -7.60 -4.19 8.62
CA PRO A 63 -8.53 -3.41 7.80
C PRO A 63 -9.42 -2.48 8.64
N PHE A 64 -9.37 -2.60 9.98
CA PHE A 64 -10.24 -1.87 10.91
C PHE A 64 -9.53 -0.69 11.60
N GLY A 65 -8.30 -0.35 11.19
CA GLY A 65 -7.54 0.76 11.78
C GLY A 65 -6.83 0.45 13.11
N ASN A 66 -7.03 -0.74 13.68
CA ASN A 66 -6.31 -1.19 14.87
C ASN A 66 -4.97 -1.82 14.47
N TYR A 67 -3.93 -1.00 14.29
CA TYR A 67 -2.63 -1.48 13.82
C TYR A 67 -1.69 -1.95 14.92
N LEU A 68 -1.96 -1.56 16.16
CA LEU A 68 -1.21 -1.95 17.35
C LEU A 68 -2.18 -2.61 18.34
N VAL A 69 -1.79 -3.75 18.90
CA VAL A 69 -2.51 -4.40 20.01
C VAL A 69 -1.58 -4.56 21.21
N PRO A 70 -2.03 -4.18 22.42
CA PRO A 70 -1.28 -4.47 23.63
C PRO A 70 -1.18 -5.99 23.82
N VAL A 71 -0.02 -6.46 24.23
CA VAL A 71 0.20 -7.89 24.49
C VAL A 71 0.98 -8.11 25.77
N ILE A 72 0.76 -9.24 26.41
CA ILE A 72 1.63 -9.70 27.48
C ILE A 72 2.99 -10.07 26.87
N PRO A 73 4.11 -9.53 27.37
CA PRO A 73 5.45 -9.90 26.92
C PRO A 73 5.67 -11.41 26.98
N THR A 74 6.26 -11.94 25.93
CA THR A 74 6.76 -13.32 25.92
C THR A 74 8.17 -13.36 26.51
N LYS A 75 8.65 -14.55 26.86
CA LYS A 75 10.02 -14.72 27.36
C LYS A 75 11.07 -14.12 26.40
N THR A 76 10.85 -14.19 25.09
CA THR A 76 11.73 -13.59 24.08
C THR A 76 11.73 -12.07 24.12
N ASP A 77 10.63 -11.43 24.53
CA ASP A 77 10.55 -9.97 24.62
C ASP A 77 11.28 -9.42 25.84
N LEU A 78 11.42 -10.22 26.90
CA LEU A 78 12.07 -9.84 28.17
C LEU A 78 13.59 -10.07 28.17
N LEU A 79 14.11 -10.88 27.25
CA LEU A 79 15.52 -11.25 27.16
C LEU A 79 16.28 -10.43 26.11
N ARG A 80 15.70 -9.33 25.62
CA ARG A 80 16.31 -8.43 24.63
C ARG A 80 17.14 -7.32 25.26
#